data_AF-A0A9P5X265-F1
#
_entry.id   AF-A0A9P5X265-F1
#
_cell.length_a   1.000
_cell.length_b   1.000
_cell.length_c   1.000
_cell.angle_alpha   90.00
_cell.angle_beta   90.00
_cell.angle_gamma   90.00
#
_symmetry.space_group_name_H-M   'P 1'
#
loop_
_entity.id
_entity.type
_entity.pdbx_description
1 polymer ?
#
loop_
_entity_poly.entity_id
_entity_poly.type
_entity_poly.pdbx_seq_one_letter_code
_entity_poly.pdbx_strand_id
1 'polypeptide(L)'
;ILCKAANPDAAYDSSAHNPAPRCFSGTYEQFVEDIIHWAIPAVSTDNPLPLFWMKGPAGVGKSTIAQTCVERLKKMGRLSAAFFLA
;
A
#
# COMPACT_ATOMS: atom_id res chain seq x y z
N ILE A 1 -10.80 11.52 15.22
CA ILE A 1 -11.83 10.52 15.58
C ILE A 1 -11.46 9.13 15.05
N LEU A 2 -11.13 8.98 13.76
CA LEU A 2 -10.65 7.70 13.20
C LEU A 2 -9.46 7.07 13.95
N CYS A 3 -8.45 7.85 14.37
CA CYS A 3 -7.29 7.31 15.09
C CYS A 3 -7.61 6.67 16.47
N LYS A 4 -8.74 7.01 17.10
CA LYS A 4 -9.12 6.43 18.41
C LYS A 4 -9.84 5.09 18.29
N ALA A 5 -10.40 4.79 17.13
CA ALA A 5 -11.11 3.54 16.84
C ALA A 5 -10.28 2.59 15.96
N ALA A 6 -9.18 3.07 15.38
CA ALA A 6 -8.27 2.25 14.60
C ALA A 6 -7.54 1.24 15.49
N ASN A 7 -7.46 -0.01 15.06
CA ASN A 7 -6.58 -0.99 15.70
C ASN A 7 -5.11 -0.58 15.42
N PRO A 8 -4.31 -0.26 16.45
CA PRO A 8 -2.90 0.10 16.25
C PRO A 8 -2.11 -1.04 15.61
N ASP A 9 -2.51 -2.29 15.81
CA ASP A 9 -1.89 -3.45 15.16
C ASP A 9 -2.17 -3.54 13.67
N ALA A 10 -3.17 -2.82 13.16
CA ALA A 10 -3.45 -2.77 11.73
C ALA A 10 -2.58 -1.75 10.99
N ALA A 11 -1.92 -0.82 11.68
CA ALA A 11 -1.05 0.16 11.01
C ALA A 11 0.11 -0.55 10.29
N TYR A 12 0.44 -0.11 9.07
CA TYR A 12 1.49 -0.75 8.25
C TYR A 12 2.89 -0.76 8.89
N ASP A 13 3.15 0.14 9.84
CA ASP A 13 4.39 0.24 10.60
C ASP A 13 4.25 -0.22 12.06
N SER A 14 3.19 -0.97 12.37
CA SER A 14 3.04 -1.62 13.66
C SER A 14 4.09 -2.73 13.87
N SER A 15 4.55 -2.87 15.11
CA SER A 15 5.42 -3.98 15.53
C SER A 15 4.79 -5.36 15.32
N ALA A 16 3.44 -5.44 15.23
CA ALA A 16 2.73 -6.67 14.92
C ALA A 16 3.08 -7.27 13.54
N HIS A 17 3.60 -6.45 12.62
CA HIS A 17 3.96 -6.84 11.25
C HIS A 17 5.47 -6.97 11.04
N ASN A 18 6.28 -6.99 12.11
CA ASN A 18 7.74 -7.05 11.98
C ASN A 18 8.26 -8.50 11.82
N PRO A 19 9.04 -8.85 10.77
CA PRO A 19 9.46 -8.00 9.66
C PRO A 19 8.37 -7.83 8.60
N ALA A 20 8.20 -6.59 8.14
CA ALA A 20 7.21 -6.28 7.11
C ALA A 20 7.59 -6.96 5.78
N PRO A 21 6.64 -7.62 5.09
CA PRO A 21 6.93 -8.31 3.83
C PRO A 21 7.24 -7.29 2.74
N ARG A 22 8.39 -7.41 2.08
CA ARG A 22 8.79 -6.51 0.98
C ARG A 22 9.03 -7.28 -0.30
N CYS A 23 8.75 -6.65 -1.43
CA CYS A 23 9.10 -7.21 -2.72
C CYS A 23 10.62 -7.35 -2.80
N PHE A 24 11.09 -8.51 -3.28
CA PHE A 24 12.48 -8.67 -3.62
C PHE A 24 12.82 -7.74 -4.78
N SER A 25 14.00 -7.13 -4.77
CA SER A 25 14.44 -6.21 -5.81
C SER A 25 14.28 -6.80 -7.21
N GLY A 26 13.63 -6.07 -8.11
CA GLY A 26 13.35 -6.52 -9.49
C GLY A 26 12.14 -7.43 -9.64
N THR A 27 11.48 -7.84 -8.54
CA THR A 27 10.25 -8.63 -8.58
C THR A 27 9.04 -7.72 -8.38
N TYR A 28 8.04 -7.82 -9.25
CA TYR A 28 6.81 -7.00 -9.20
C TYR A 28 7.03 -5.49 -9.28
N GLU A 29 8.21 -5.05 -9.70
CA GLU A 29 8.58 -3.63 -9.81
C GLU A 29 7.59 -2.86 -10.68
N GLN A 30 7.23 -3.42 -11.84
CA GLN A 30 6.23 -2.81 -12.73
C GLN A 30 4.87 -2.64 -12.06
N PHE A 31 4.40 -3.64 -11.31
CA PHE A 31 3.13 -3.54 -10.59
C PHE A 31 3.16 -2.46 -9.51
N VAL A 32 4.29 -2.34 -8.81
CA VAL A 32 4.48 -1.27 -7.82
C VAL A 32 4.42 0.08 -8.50
N GLU A 33 5.13 0.28 -9.62
CA GLU A 33 5.09 1.53 -10.38
C GLU A 33 3.70 1.87 -10.89
N ASP A 34 2.95 0.89 -11.41
CA ASP A 34 1.58 1.09 -11.89
C ASP A 34 0.65 1.56 -10.75
N ILE A 35 0.81 0.99 -9.55
CA ILE A 35 0.02 1.38 -8.36
C ILE A 35 0.43 2.78 -7.88
N ILE A 36 1.71 3.11 -7.89
CA ILE A 36 2.19 4.44 -7.48
C ILE A 36 1.66 5.52 -8.45
N HIS A 37 1.71 5.27 -9.76
CA HIS A 37 1.14 6.16 -10.77
C HIS A 37 -0.38 6.32 -10.61
N TRP A 38 -1.09 5.22 -10.30
CA TRP A 38 -2.51 5.30 -9.98
C TRP A 38 -2.79 6.13 -8.71
N ALA A 39 -1.99 5.96 -7.66
CA ALA A 39 -2.19 6.63 -6.37
C ALA A 39 -1.80 8.12 -6.40
N ILE A 40 -0.90 8.51 -7.31
CA ILE A 40 -0.39 9.87 -7.47
C ILE A 40 -0.59 10.32 -8.93
N PRO A 41 -1.84 10.59 -9.35
CA PRO A 41 -2.09 11.04 -10.72
C PRO A 41 -1.47 12.43 -10.95
N ALA A 42 -0.83 12.60 -12.12
CA ALA A 42 -0.11 13.83 -12.49
C ALA A 42 -1.05 15.01 -12.85
N VAL A 43 -2.32 14.73 -13.13
CA VAL A 43 -3.36 15.71 -13.47
C VAL A 43 -4.62 15.29 -12.73
N SER A 44 -5.42 16.26 -12.27
CA SER A 44 -6.74 16.05 -11.68
C SER A 44 -7.61 15.25 -12.65
N THR A 45 -7.57 13.93 -12.51
CA THR A 45 -8.56 13.04 -13.08
C THR A 45 -9.86 13.37 -12.35
N ASP A 46 -10.92 13.68 -13.09
CA ASP A 46 -12.28 13.91 -12.57
C ASP A 46 -12.91 12.61 -12.03
N ASN A 47 -12.12 11.78 -11.34
CA ASN A 47 -12.59 10.58 -10.66
C ASN A 47 -12.76 10.91 -9.18
N PRO A 48 -14.00 11.15 -8.71
CA PRO A 48 -14.24 11.60 -7.35
C PRO A 48 -13.83 10.56 -6.29
N LEU A 49 -13.65 9.29 -6.66
CA LEU A 49 -13.33 8.18 -5.76
C LEU A 49 -12.43 7.14 -6.46
N PRO A 50 -11.11 7.38 -6.62
CA PRO A 50 -10.22 6.41 -7.23
C PRO A 50 -10.15 5.12 -6.40
N LEU A 51 -10.41 3.97 -7.02
CA LEU A 51 -10.30 2.64 -6.42
C LEU A 51 -9.34 1.77 -7.26
N PHE A 52 -8.33 1.17 -6.61
CA PHE A 52 -7.46 0.16 -7.20
C PHE A 52 -7.81 -1.22 -6.65
N TRP A 53 -8.01 -2.18 -7.53
CA TRP A 53 -8.32 -3.56 -7.16
C TRP A 53 -7.28 -4.54 -7.70
N MET A 54 -6.58 -5.23 -6.79
CA MET A 54 -5.62 -6.28 -7.14
C MET A 54 -6.19 -7.66 -6.83
N LYS A 55 -6.34 -8.51 -7.85
CA LYS A 55 -6.80 -9.90 -7.71
C LYS A 55 -5.70 -10.88 -8.11
N GLY A 56 -5.61 -11.98 -7.36
CA GLY A 56 -4.71 -13.08 -7.68
C GLY A 56 -4.83 -14.23 -6.67
N PRO A 57 -4.25 -15.40 -6.96
CA PRO A 57 -4.30 -16.56 -6.07
C PRO A 57 -3.79 -16.26 -4.65
N ALA A 58 -4.16 -17.07 -3.67
CA ALA A 58 -3.58 -16.98 -2.33
C ALA A 58 -2.07 -17.27 -2.38
N GLY A 59 -1.28 -16.60 -1.53
CA GLY A 59 0.17 -16.83 -1.45
C GLY A 59 1.04 -16.11 -2.48
N VAL A 60 0.49 -15.46 -3.51
CA VAL A 60 1.30 -14.79 -4.57
C VAL A 60 1.91 -13.45 -4.16
N GLY A 61 1.87 -13.09 -2.87
CA GLY A 61 2.52 -11.86 -2.38
C GLY A 61 1.76 -10.56 -2.63
N LYS A 62 0.41 -10.58 -2.78
CA LYS A 62 -0.39 -9.35 -2.94
C LYS A 62 -0.15 -8.34 -1.79
N SER A 63 -0.15 -8.81 -0.55
CA SER A 63 0.15 -7.98 0.63
C SER A 63 1.59 -7.44 0.60
N THR A 64 2.53 -8.22 0.06
CA THR A 64 3.93 -7.80 -0.13
C THR A 64 4.05 -6.64 -1.13
N ILE A 65 3.28 -6.67 -2.23
CA ILE A 65 3.22 -5.56 -3.20
C ILE A 65 2.62 -4.32 -2.55
N ALA A 66 1.49 -4.47 -1.86
CA ALA A 66 0.83 -3.37 -1.15
C ALA A 66 1.75 -2.72 -0.11
N GLN A 67 2.45 -3.51 0.71
CA GLN A 67 3.42 -3.02 1.69
C GLN A 67 4.54 -2.23 1.01
N THR A 68 5.09 -2.75 -0.09
CA THR A 68 6.14 -2.07 -0.85
C THR A 68 5.67 -0.73 -1.42
N CYS A 69 4.42 -0.65 -1.91
CA CYS A 69 3.81 0.59 -2.38
C CYS A 69 3.69 1.61 -1.25
N VAL A 70 3.17 1.19 -0.08
CA VAL A 70 3.01 2.05 1.10
C VAL A 70 4.36 2.61 1.56
N GLU A 71 5.41 1.78 1.58
CA GLU A 71 6.77 2.24 1.91
C GLU A 71 7.31 3.26 0.91
N ARG A 72 7.06 3.10 -0.40
CA ARG A 72 7.43 4.11 -1.41
C ARG A 72 6.66 5.40 -1.21
N LEU A 73 5.34 5.33 -1.01
CA LEU A 73 4.51 6.51 -0.73
C LEU A 73 4.95 7.23 0.55
N LYS A 74 5.36 6.50 1.60
CA LYS A 74 5.94 7.07 2.83
C LYS A 74 7.22 7.84 2.50
N LYS A 75 8.15 7.24 1.75
CA LYS A 75 9.42 7.87 1.34
C LYS A 75 9.20 9.12 0.47
N MET A 76 8.14 9.14 -0.33
CA MET A 76 7.75 10.30 -1.14
C MET A 76 7.02 11.39 -0.35
N GLY A 77 6.66 11.15 0.92
CA GLY A 77 5.82 12.07 1.70
C GLY A 77 4.37 12.16 1.22
N ARG A 78 3.89 11.14 0.50
CA ARG A 78 2.55 11.11 -0.12
C ARG A 78 1.60 10.11 0.55
N LEU A 79 2.08 9.36 1.54
CA LEU A 79 1.24 8.45 2.33
C LEU A 79 0.45 9.21 3.39
N SER A 80 -0.88 9.18 3.31
CA SER A 80 -1.75 9.72 4.36
C SER A 80 -2.00 8.71 5.49
N ALA A 81 -2.40 7.49 5.13
CA ALA A 81 -2.62 6.39 6.06
C ALA A 81 -2.59 5.05 5.30
N ALA A 82 -2.21 3.96 5.97
CA ALA A 82 -2.30 2.61 5.45
C ALA A 82 -2.55 1.62 6.60
N PHE A 83 -3.48 0.70 6.36
CA PHE A 83 -3.88 -0.32 7.33
C PHE A 83 -3.96 -1.70 6.66
N PHE A 84 -3.44 -2.71 7.32
CA PHE A 84 -3.50 -4.12 6.94
C PHE A 84 -4.35 -4.89 7.95
N LEU A 85 -5.26 -5.70 7.43
CA LEU A 85 -6.18 -6.52 8.22
C LEU A 85 -5.83 -7.99 7.97
N ALA A 86 -5.75 -8.78 9.05
CA ALA A 86 -5.52 -10.22 9.02
C ALA A 86 -6.84 -11.00 8.87
#